data_AF-A0A820ML75-F1
#
_entry.id   AF-A0A820ML75-F1
#
_cell.length_a   1.000
_cell.length_b   1.000
_cell.length_c   1.000
_cell.angle_alpha   90.00
_cell.angle_beta   90.00
_cell.angle_gamma   90.00
#
_symmetry.space_group_name_H-M   'P 1'
#
loop_
_entity.id
_entity.type
_entity.pdbx_description
1 polymer ?
#
loop_
_entity_poly.entity_id
_entity_poly.type
_entity_poly.pdbx_seq_one_letter_code
_entity_poly.pdbx_strand_id
1 'polypeptide(L)'
;KLTPTFYGIYNLSFLIPAVWLIFLQETYLIWTWVIYLISFVLLSMALFIINNNAAINRKLYETEGFNRDIWCLRFFAQNGVAFFAAWTAIRFILAFDTFLQVFLGLSLATSGTIVLVLAAIFAITFFFIPNFNAALVERCSYQF
;
A
#
# COMPACT_ATOMS: atom_id res chain seq x y z
N LYS A 1 9.24 7.50 -15.93
CA LYS A 1 7.88 7.77 -16.47
C LYS A 1 6.87 6.84 -15.79
N LEU A 2 5.63 7.27 -15.58
CA LEU A 2 4.57 6.37 -15.09
C LEU A 2 4.18 5.38 -16.18
N THR A 3 4.16 4.09 -15.86
CA THR A 3 3.84 3.03 -16.82
C THR A 3 2.33 2.79 -16.89
N PRO A 4 1.78 2.32 -18.03
CA PRO A 4 0.38 1.89 -18.12
C PRO A 4 0.02 0.86 -17.04
N THR A 5 0.96 -0.02 -16.68
CA THR A 5 0.82 -1.00 -15.59
C THR A 5 0.56 -0.34 -14.24
N PHE A 6 1.24 0.78 -13.93
CA PHE A 6 0.96 1.52 -12.71
C PHE A 6 -0.49 2.03 -12.69
N TYR A 7 -0.95 2.64 -13.78
CA TYR A 7 -2.34 3.15 -13.86
C TYR A 7 -3.37 2.03 -13.73
N GLY A 8 -3.13 0.87 -14.35
CA GLY A 8 -4.01 -0.30 -14.22
C GLY A 8 -4.13 -0.78 -12.77
N ILE A 9 -3.00 -1.00 -12.10
CA ILE A 9 -2.96 -1.46 -10.70
C ILE A 9 -3.58 -0.40 -9.77
N TYR A 10 -3.26 0.88 -9.98
CA TYR A 10 -3.81 1.98 -9.20
C TYR A 10 -5.34 2.06 -9.33
N ASN A 11 -5.89 2.05 -10.54
CA ASN A 11 -7.34 2.10 -10.72
C ASN A 11 -8.05 0.87 -10.12
N LEU A 12 -7.51 -0.34 -10.31
CA LEU A 12 -8.06 -1.54 -9.69
C LEU A 12 -8.09 -1.43 -8.16
N SER A 13 -7.03 -0.88 -7.57
CA SER A 13 -6.94 -0.71 -6.13
C SER A 13 -7.93 0.30 -5.54
N PHE A 14 -8.52 1.18 -6.35
CA PHE A 14 -9.62 2.06 -5.95
C PHE A 14 -10.99 1.43 -6.18
N LEU A 15 -11.17 0.70 -7.28
CA LEU A 15 -12.44 0.08 -7.65
C LEU A 15 -12.79 -1.11 -6.74
N ILE A 16 -11.81 -1.95 -6.41
CA ILE A 16 -12.01 -3.15 -5.57
C ILE A 16 -12.55 -2.79 -4.17
N PRO A 17 -11.98 -1.83 -3.42
CA PRO A 17 -12.57 -1.42 -2.15
C PRO A 17 -13.83 -0.57 -2.32
N ALA A 18 -14.11 0.04 -3.47
CA ALA A 18 -15.39 0.69 -3.73
C ALA A 18 -16.55 -0.31 -3.84
N VAL A 19 -16.27 -1.53 -4.32
CA VAL A 19 -17.25 -2.64 -4.35
C VAL A 19 -17.76 -2.97 -2.93
N TRP A 20 -16.98 -2.71 -1.88
CA TRP A 20 -17.43 -2.85 -0.50
C TRP A 20 -18.68 -2.00 -0.17
N LEU A 21 -18.86 -0.84 -0.81
CA LEU A 21 -20.06 0.00 -0.62
C LEU A 21 -21.36 -0.73 -1.02
N ILE A 22 -21.26 -1.76 -1.85
CA ILE A 22 -22.39 -2.59 -2.28
C ILE A 22 -22.66 -3.72 -1.27
N PHE A 23 -21.63 -4.16 -0.54
CA PHE A 23 -21.68 -5.29 0.40
C PHE A 23 -21.85 -4.88 1.87
N LEU A 24 -22.60 -3.80 2.14
CA LEU A 24 -22.89 -3.27 3.50
C LEU A 24 -23.61 -4.26 4.46
N GLN A 25 -23.87 -5.50 4.04
CA GLN A 25 -24.54 -6.50 4.86
C GLN A 25 -23.53 -7.31 5.69
N GLU A 26 -23.82 -7.46 6.99
CA GLU A 26 -22.99 -8.19 7.97
C GLU A 26 -22.62 -9.62 7.52
N THR A 27 -23.46 -10.24 6.69
CA THR A 27 -23.27 -11.59 6.13
C THR A 27 -21.97 -11.76 5.33
N TYR A 28 -21.40 -10.67 4.80
CA TYR A 28 -20.21 -10.70 3.95
C TYR A 28 -18.95 -10.12 4.63
N LEU A 29 -18.90 -10.14 5.97
CA LEU A 29 -17.75 -9.69 6.76
C LEU A 29 -16.43 -10.36 6.35
N ILE A 30 -16.44 -11.68 6.05
CA ILE A 30 -15.24 -12.39 5.58
C ILE A 30 -14.75 -11.85 4.21
N TRP A 31 -15.67 -11.55 3.31
CA TRP A 31 -15.35 -11.00 1.98
C TRP A 31 -14.85 -9.57 2.07
N THR A 32 -15.38 -8.80 3.01
CA THR A 32 -14.89 -7.45 3.33
C THR A 32 -13.40 -7.47 3.68
N TRP A 33 -12.99 -8.41 4.54
CA TRP A 33 -11.59 -8.60 4.89
C TRP A 33 -10.71 -8.95 3.68
N VAL A 34 -11.15 -9.90 2.84
CA VAL A 34 -10.41 -10.31 1.62
C VAL A 34 -10.25 -9.16 0.63
N ILE A 35 -11.32 -8.38 0.41
CA ILE A 35 -11.31 -7.23 -0.51
C ILE A 35 -10.26 -6.19 -0.08
N TYR A 36 -10.20 -5.87 1.22
CA TYR A 36 -9.21 -4.93 1.73
C TYR A 36 -7.78 -5.48 1.69
N LEU A 37 -7.59 -6.80 1.89
CA LEU A 37 -6.28 -7.43 1.73
C LEU A 37 -5.77 -7.30 0.29
N ILE A 38 -6.60 -7.66 -0.69
CA ILE A 38 -6.24 -7.58 -2.12
C ILE A 38 -5.92 -6.12 -2.49
N SER A 39 -6.75 -5.18 -2.04
CA SER A 39 -6.55 -3.75 -2.29
C SER A 39 -5.23 -3.25 -1.71
N PHE A 40 -4.91 -3.66 -0.49
CA PHE A 40 -3.64 -3.30 0.18
C PHE A 40 -2.42 -3.87 -0.56
N VAL A 41 -2.48 -5.12 -1.00
CA VAL A 41 -1.41 -5.75 -1.79
C VAL A 41 -1.21 -5.01 -3.12
N LEU A 42 -2.30 -4.70 -3.84
CA LEU A 42 -2.22 -3.97 -5.11
C LEU A 42 -1.62 -2.56 -4.92
N LEU A 43 -2.01 -1.85 -3.86
CA LEU A 43 -1.43 -0.53 -3.55
C LEU A 43 0.05 -0.62 -3.21
N SER A 44 0.45 -1.65 -2.45
CA SER A 44 1.85 -1.90 -2.11
C SER A 44 2.69 -2.20 -3.36
N MET A 45 2.15 -2.98 -4.30
CA MET A 45 2.78 -3.23 -5.60
C MET A 45 2.87 -1.94 -6.45
N ALA A 46 1.82 -1.13 -6.49
CA ALA A 46 1.83 0.15 -7.19
C ALA A 46 2.91 1.08 -6.63
N LEU A 47 3.04 1.14 -5.30
CA LEU A 47 4.08 1.91 -4.61
C LEU A 47 5.47 1.44 -5.01
N PHE A 48 5.69 0.12 -4.99
CA PHE A 48 6.96 -0.49 -5.39
C PHE A 48 7.34 -0.16 -6.83
N ILE A 49 6.39 -0.25 -7.76
CA ILE A 49 6.60 0.06 -9.18
C ILE A 49 6.95 1.54 -9.38
N ILE A 50 6.22 2.47 -8.73
CA ILE A 50 6.53 3.91 -8.85
C ILE A 50 7.91 4.20 -8.27
N ASN A 51 8.23 3.66 -7.08
CA ASN A 51 9.50 3.93 -6.41
C ASN A 51 10.69 3.43 -7.22
N ASN A 52 10.62 2.21 -7.77
CA ASN A 52 11.67 1.69 -8.63
C ASN A 52 11.81 2.48 -9.93
N ASN A 53 10.70 2.82 -10.59
CA ASN A 53 10.73 3.62 -11.81
C ASN A 53 11.29 5.04 -11.57
N ALA A 54 10.98 5.65 -10.42
CA ALA A 54 11.51 6.94 -10.04
C ALA A 54 13.03 6.87 -9.80
N ALA A 55 13.51 5.79 -9.18
CA ALA A 55 14.93 5.61 -8.90
C ALA A 55 15.76 5.35 -10.17
N ILE A 56 15.29 4.47 -11.07
CA ILE A 56 15.96 4.17 -12.34
C ILE A 56 16.07 5.42 -13.23
N ASN A 57 15.02 6.22 -13.30
CA ASN A 57 14.98 7.40 -14.18
C ASN A 57 15.55 8.67 -13.51
N ARG A 58 16.10 8.58 -12.29
CA ARG A 58 16.53 9.75 -11.50
C ARG A 58 17.56 10.61 -12.23
N LYS A 59 18.65 10.00 -12.75
CA LYS A 59 19.70 10.71 -13.49
C LYS A 59 19.12 11.48 -14.68
N LEU A 60 18.21 10.85 -15.45
CA LEU A 60 17.56 11.47 -16.61
C LEU A 60 16.75 12.72 -16.21
N TYR A 61 15.96 12.60 -15.14
CA TYR A 61 15.15 13.70 -14.65
C TYR A 61 15.96 14.88 -14.08
N GLU A 62 17.11 14.59 -13.46
CA GLU A 62 18.04 15.61 -12.96
C GLU A 62 18.74 16.34 -14.12
N THR A 63 19.12 15.64 -15.20
CA THR A 63 19.76 16.25 -16.38
C THR A 63 18.81 17.06 -17.25
N GLU A 64 17.54 16.67 -17.35
CA GLU A 64 16.56 17.34 -18.23
C GLU A 64 15.80 18.48 -17.52
N GLY A 65 16.10 18.78 -16.25
CA GLY A 65 15.53 19.93 -15.52
C GLY A 65 14.07 19.76 -15.10
N PHE A 66 13.53 18.54 -15.10
CA PHE A 66 12.13 18.23 -14.79
C PHE A 66 11.79 18.25 -13.28
N ASN A 67 12.38 19.18 -12.51
CA ASN A 67 12.26 19.23 -11.05
C ASN A 67 10.80 19.35 -10.55
N ARG A 68 9.94 20.08 -11.27
CA ARG A 68 8.50 20.17 -10.94
C ARG A 68 7.78 18.84 -11.13
N ASP A 69 8.09 18.11 -12.19
CA ASP A 69 7.43 16.83 -12.49
C ASP A 69 7.86 15.74 -11.49
N ILE A 70 9.14 15.75 -11.07
CA ILE A 70 9.62 14.90 -9.97
C ILE A 70 8.87 15.23 -8.68
N TRP A 71 8.68 16.51 -8.36
CA TRP A 71 7.97 16.92 -7.16
C TRP A 71 6.50 16.47 -7.20
N CYS A 72 5.81 16.67 -8.33
CA CYS A 72 4.44 16.18 -8.51
C CYS A 72 4.34 14.66 -8.40
N LEU A 73 5.29 13.92 -8.97
CA LEU A 73 5.35 12.45 -8.86
C LEU A 73 5.52 12.00 -7.40
N ARG A 74 6.41 12.64 -6.66
CA ARG A 74 6.65 12.33 -5.24
C ARG A 74 5.43 12.68 -4.37
N PHE A 75 4.88 13.87 -4.55
CA PHE A 75 3.83 14.39 -3.69
C PHE A 75 2.46 13.75 -3.98
N PHE A 76 2.06 13.65 -5.26
CA PHE A 76 0.73 13.16 -5.60
C PHE A 76 0.70 11.64 -5.80
N ALA A 77 1.70 11.06 -6.46
CA ALA A 77 1.69 9.62 -6.75
C ALA A 77 2.26 8.83 -5.57
N GLN A 78 3.50 9.09 -5.14
CA GLN A 78 4.12 8.27 -4.08
C GLN A 78 3.44 8.47 -2.72
N ASN A 79 3.31 9.72 -2.25
CA ASN A 79 2.67 9.96 -0.95
C ASN A 79 1.16 9.68 -0.99
N GLY A 80 0.48 10.00 -2.08
CA GLY A 80 -0.96 9.72 -2.23
C GLY A 80 -1.26 8.21 -2.21
N VAL A 81 -0.51 7.41 -2.97
CA VAL A 81 -0.64 5.94 -2.95
C VAL A 81 -0.22 5.38 -1.58
N ALA A 82 0.83 5.91 -0.94
CA ALA A 82 1.28 5.48 0.38
C ALA A 82 0.20 5.72 1.45
N PHE A 83 -0.39 6.92 1.44
CA PHE A 83 -1.49 7.27 2.34
C PHE A 83 -2.69 6.34 2.14
N PHE A 84 -3.09 6.10 0.89
CA PHE A 84 -4.23 5.25 0.60
C PHE A 84 -3.96 3.78 0.94
N ALA A 85 -2.73 3.30 0.77
CA ALA A 85 -2.30 1.98 1.22
C ALA A 85 -2.40 1.85 2.74
N ALA A 86 -1.89 2.83 3.50
CA ALA A 86 -1.99 2.86 4.96
C ALA A 86 -3.45 2.85 5.43
N TRP A 87 -4.31 3.65 4.79
CA TRP A 87 -5.75 3.67 5.07
C TRP A 87 -6.41 2.31 4.80
N THR A 88 -6.06 1.66 3.69
CA THR A 88 -6.57 0.32 3.33
C THR A 88 -6.09 -0.74 4.32
N ALA A 89 -4.85 -0.64 4.81
CA ALA A 89 -4.32 -1.52 5.85
C ALA A 89 -5.10 -1.40 7.15
N ILE A 90 -5.43 -0.18 7.58
CA ILE A 90 -6.26 0.06 8.78
C ILE A 90 -7.62 -0.62 8.63
N ARG A 91 -8.29 -0.46 7.47
CA ARG A 91 -9.57 -1.11 7.21
C ARG A 91 -9.50 -2.63 7.20
N PHE A 92 -8.44 -3.18 6.61
CA PHE A 92 -8.17 -4.63 6.64
C PHE A 92 -7.99 -5.14 8.08
N ILE A 93 -7.19 -4.45 8.88
CA ILE A 93 -6.92 -4.76 10.29
C ILE A 93 -8.23 -4.76 11.10
N LEU A 94 -9.07 -3.73 10.93
CA LEU A 94 -10.36 -3.63 11.59
C LEU A 94 -11.34 -4.72 11.14
N ALA A 95 -11.43 -4.99 9.83
CA ALA A 95 -12.27 -6.05 9.31
C ALA A 95 -11.84 -7.44 9.82
N PHE A 96 -10.52 -7.65 9.99
CA PHE A 96 -9.98 -8.87 10.56
C PHE A 96 -10.33 -9.01 12.04
N ASP A 97 -10.22 -7.94 12.84
CA ASP A 97 -10.62 -7.95 14.25
C ASP A 97 -12.09 -8.33 14.42
N THR A 98 -12.99 -7.70 13.65
CA THR A 98 -14.41 -8.05 13.66
C THR A 98 -14.63 -9.51 13.26
N PHE A 99 -13.89 -10.01 12.28
CA PHE A 99 -13.95 -11.43 11.90
C PHE A 99 -13.54 -12.37 13.05
N LEU A 100 -12.44 -12.07 13.74
CA LEU A 100 -11.96 -12.84 14.89
C LEU A 100 -12.98 -12.87 16.04
N GLN A 101 -13.65 -11.76 16.31
CA GLN A 101 -14.64 -11.68 17.38
C GLN A 101 -15.95 -12.37 17.00
N VAL A 102 -16.49 -12.09 15.81
CA VAL A 102 -17.83 -12.55 15.40
C VAL A 102 -17.84 -14.01 14.96
N PHE A 103 -16.83 -14.46 14.21
CA PHE A 103 -16.83 -15.82 13.64
C PHE A 103 -16.03 -16.82 14.47
N LEU A 104 -14.92 -16.39 15.09
CA LEU A 104 -14.10 -17.26 15.93
C LEU A 104 -14.42 -17.13 17.43
N GLY A 105 -15.29 -16.19 17.82
CA GLY A 105 -15.71 -16.00 19.21
C GLY A 105 -14.57 -15.58 20.14
N LEU A 106 -13.50 -14.98 19.62
CA LEU A 106 -12.38 -14.55 20.44
C LEU A 106 -12.76 -13.35 21.31
N SER A 107 -12.21 -13.30 22.53
CA SER A 107 -12.36 -12.14 23.39
C SER A 107 -11.63 -10.94 22.79
N LEU A 108 -12.10 -9.72 23.09
CA LEU A 108 -11.51 -8.46 22.64
C LEU A 108 -10.02 -8.34 22.99
N ALA A 109 -9.61 -8.86 24.15
CA ALA A 109 -8.21 -8.84 24.57
C ALA A 109 -7.33 -9.72 23.64
N THR A 110 -7.81 -10.90 23.28
CA THR A 110 -7.09 -11.82 22.39
C THR A 110 -7.08 -11.31 20.95
N SER A 111 -8.24 -10.92 20.42
CA SER A 111 -8.34 -10.41 19.04
C SER A 111 -7.54 -9.13 18.86
N GLY A 112 -7.65 -8.19 19.81
CA GLY A 112 -6.88 -6.95 19.83
C GLY A 112 -5.37 -7.19 19.85
N THR A 113 -4.90 -8.17 20.62
CA THR A 113 -3.48 -8.53 20.65
C THR A 113 -2.99 -9.03 19.28
N ILE A 114 -3.74 -9.93 18.64
CA ILE A 114 -3.40 -10.46 17.31
C ILE A 114 -3.32 -9.33 16.29
N VAL A 115 -4.31 -8.46 16.30
CA VAL A 115 -4.47 -7.36 15.34
C VAL A 115 -3.40 -6.29 15.54
N LEU A 116 -2.99 -6.01 16.79
CA LEU A 116 -1.87 -5.11 17.10
C LEU A 116 -0.53 -5.67 16.64
N VAL A 117 -0.29 -6.98 16.80
CA VAL A 117 0.91 -7.64 16.28
C VAL A 117 0.95 -7.52 14.75
N LEU A 118 -0.17 -7.76 14.08
CA LEU A 118 -0.27 -7.61 12.63
C LEU A 118 -0.03 -6.16 12.18
N ALA A 119 -0.58 -5.19 12.90
CA ALA A 119 -0.35 -3.77 12.66
C ALA A 119 1.13 -3.40 12.82
N ALA A 120 1.82 -3.94 13.83
CA ALA A 120 3.25 -3.73 14.04
C ALA A 120 4.08 -4.30 12.87
N ILE A 121 3.76 -5.51 12.40
CA ILE A 121 4.43 -6.12 11.23
C ILE A 121 4.25 -5.24 9.99
N PHE A 122 3.03 -4.74 9.75
CA PHE A 122 2.76 -3.86 8.63
C PHE A 122 3.49 -2.53 8.75
N ALA A 123 3.50 -1.89 9.92
CA ALA A 123 4.24 -0.66 10.14
C ALA A 123 5.73 -0.85 9.87
N ILE A 124 6.34 -1.92 10.42
CA ILE A 124 7.75 -2.24 10.17
C ILE A 124 7.99 -2.44 8.67
N THR A 125 7.17 -3.24 8.00
CA THR A 125 7.29 -3.50 6.56
C THR A 125 7.19 -2.20 5.75
N PHE A 126 6.23 -1.35 6.08
CA PHE A 126 5.94 -0.11 5.35
C PHE A 126 7.03 0.96 5.55
N PHE A 127 7.63 1.04 6.74
CA PHE A 127 8.72 1.97 7.02
C PHE A 127 10.10 1.43 6.61
N PHE A 128 10.38 0.13 6.76
CA PHE A 128 11.72 -0.40 6.55
C PHE A 128 11.99 -0.80 5.09
N ILE A 129 11.03 -1.38 4.37
CA ILE A 129 11.29 -1.88 3.00
C ILE A 129 11.61 -0.74 2.01
N PRO A 130 10.87 0.38 1.97
CA PRO A 130 11.20 1.48 1.06
C PRO A 130 12.55 2.12 1.38
N ASN A 131 12.90 2.25 2.66
CA ASN A 131 14.17 2.83 3.10
C ASN A 131 15.37 1.90 2.79
N PHE A 132 15.21 0.59 2.95
CA PHE A 132 16.23 -0.39 2.59
C PHE A 132 16.44 -0.45 1.07
N ASN A 133 15.36 -0.44 0.28
CA ASN A 133 15.43 -0.42 -1.18
C ASN A 133 16.05 0.88 -1.71
N ALA A 134 15.71 2.04 -1.14
CA ALA A 134 16.35 3.31 -1.50
C ALA A 134 17.86 3.29 -1.26
N ALA A 135 18.30 2.76 -0.11
CA ALA A 135 19.72 2.61 0.23
C ALA A 135 20.47 1.64 -0.71
N LEU A 136 19.84 0.54 -1.12
CA LEU A 136 20.41 -0.40 -2.08
C LEU A 136 20.54 0.19 -3.49
N VAL A 137 19.48 0.86 -3.96
CA VAL A 137 19.48 1.45 -5.30
C VAL A 137 20.49 2.60 -5.40
N GLU A 138 20.64 3.43 -4.34
CA GLU A 138 21.72 4.43 -4.30
C GLU A 138 23.10 3.77 -4.45
N ARG A 139 23.40 2.71 -3.67
CA ARG A 139 24.69 2.01 -3.76
C ARG A 139 24.98 1.43 -5.15
N CYS A 140 23.98 0.89 -5.84
CA CYS A 140 24.16 0.36 -7.20
C CYS A 140 24.30 1.47 -8.26
N SER A 141 23.70 2.64 -8.05
CA SER A 141 23.75 3.77 -9.00
C SER A 141 25.08 4.53 -9.04
N TYR A 142 25.96 4.33 -8.05
CA TYR A 142 27.33 4.87 -8.01
C TYR A 142 28.39 3.96 -8.65
N GLN A 143 28.00 2.79 -9.19
CA GLN A 143 28.94 1.86 -9.85
C GLN A 143 29.01 2.01 -11.38
N PHE A 144 28.33 3.00 -11.97
CA PHE A 144 28.41 3.33 -13.39
C PHE A 144 28.55 4.84 -13.63
#